data_AF-A0A8T4UIG4-F1
#
_entry.id   AF-A0A8T4UIG4-F1
#
_cell.length_a   1.000
_cell.length_b   1.000
_cell.length_c   1.000
_cell.angle_alpha   90.00
_cell.angle_beta   90.00
_cell.angle_gamma   90.00
#
_symmetry.space_group_name_H-M   'P 1'
#
loop_
_entity.id
_entity.type
_entity.pdbx_description
1 polymer ?
#
loop_
_entity_poly.entity_id
_entity_poly.type
_entity_poly.pdbx_seq_one_letter_code
_entity_poly.pdbx_strand_id
1 'polypeptide(L)'
;MLNIQLRLKEKIWHTSEIYTLKFEKPKDLDFKPGQFINLAVEVNGKQEKRAYSISSSPTEELLMFTIKREDYPEEPEKRAKSVSTGLSKLEPGDQIEAKGPFGVFVLEENPNLVFIAGGTGITPFRCMSKYLLDKKINANITLFYSARAEKDFLFYEEFNKLKNENLKFIPTATRDENFKGNKGRIDENLLNNNIKNFNENTYYICGPKLFVESVEKILLKYNIEKKKIKVDKWG
;
A
#
# COMPACT_ATOMS: atom_id res chain seq x y z
N MET A 1 -20.38 1.11 -10.09
CA MET A 1 -19.98 1.65 -8.78
C MET A 1 -21.04 1.25 -7.78
N LEU A 2 -20.66 0.69 -6.63
CA LEU A 2 -21.58 0.23 -5.60
C LEU A 2 -21.52 1.17 -4.39
N ASN A 3 -22.68 1.48 -3.81
CA ASN A 3 -22.76 1.94 -2.43
C ASN A 3 -22.77 0.68 -1.57
N ILE A 4 -21.86 0.60 -0.60
CA ILE A 4 -21.56 -0.61 0.15
C ILE A 4 -21.66 -0.28 1.62
N GLN A 5 -22.35 -1.12 2.39
CA GLN A 5 -22.23 -1.09 3.85
C GLN A 5 -21.16 -2.09 4.26
N LEU A 6 -20.15 -1.61 4.99
CA LEU A 6 -19.06 -2.46 5.50
C LEU A 6 -19.22 -2.62 7.01
N ARG A 7 -19.21 -3.85 7.50
CA ARG A 7 -19.19 -4.17 8.94
C ARG A 7 -17.79 -4.50 9.39
N LEU A 8 -17.27 -3.77 10.39
CA LEU A 8 -15.93 -4.00 10.92
C LEU A 8 -15.91 -5.30 11.74
N LYS A 9 -14.94 -6.17 11.46
CA LYS A 9 -14.71 -7.41 12.21
C LYS A 9 -13.54 -7.33 13.15
N GLU A 10 -12.48 -6.67 12.70
CA GLU A 10 -11.24 -6.61 13.45
C GLU A 10 -10.50 -5.31 13.16
N LYS A 11 -9.89 -4.74 14.20
CA LYS A 11 -8.96 -3.62 14.10
C LYS A 11 -7.64 -4.02 14.73
N ILE A 12 -6.55 -3.91 13.96
CA ILE A 12 -5.19 -4.23 14.42
C ILE A 12 -4.36 -2.95 14.37
N TRP A 13 -3.72 -2.59 15.46
CA TRP A 13 -2.70 -1.53 15.48
C TRP A 13 -1.32 -2.12 15.19
N HIS A 14 -0.63 -1.56 14.20
CA HIS A 14 0.75 -1.93 13.85
C HIS A 14 1.76 -1.01 14.54
N THR A 15 1.39 0.27 14.68
CA THR A 15 2.16 1.29 15.42
C THR A 15 1.16 2.22 16.14
N SER A 16 1.64 3.29 16.79
CA SER A 16 0.77 4.34 17.33
C SER A 16 0.05 5.17 16.25
N GLU A 17 0.49 5.07 14.99
CA GLU A 17 -0.02 5.82 13.85
C GLU A 17 -0.70 4.95 12.81
N ILE A 18 -0.35 3.66 12.70
CA ILE A 18 -0.81 2.81 11.60
C ILE A 18 -1.66 1.67 12.14
N TYR A 19 -2.82 1.46 11.53
CA TYR A 19 -3.75 0.40 11.88
C TYR A 19 -4.34 -0.26 10.62
N THR A 20 -4.87 -1.46 10.76
CA THR A 20 -5.63 -2.16 9.73
C THR A 20 -7.05 -2.40 10.21
N LEU A 21 -8.00 -2.02 9.39
CA LEU A 21 -9.41 -2.38 9.54
C LEU A 21 -9.71 -3.56 8.63
N LYS A 22 -10.29 -4.62 9.18
CA LYS A 22 -10.76 -5.79 8.43
C LYS A 22 -12.28 -5.83 8.48
N PHE A 23 -12.92 -5.62 7.33
CA PHE A 23 -14.36 -5.65 7.18
C PHE A 23 -14.82 -6.99 6.63
N GLU A 24 -16.08 -7.36 6.92
CA GLU A 24 -16.77 -8.40 6.14
C GLU A 24 -16.75 -7.98 4.67
N LYS A 25 -16.25 -8.86 3.79
CA LYS A 25 -16.24 -8.58 2.36
C LYS A 25 -17.63 -8.81 1.79
N PRO A 26 -18.25 -7.80 1.14
CA PRO A 26 -19.50 -8.00 0.44
C PRO A 26 -19.34 -9.05 -0.68
N LYS A 27 -20.29 -9.96 -0.82
CA LYS A 27 -20.23 -11.05 -1.82
C LYS A 27 -20.11 -10.54 -3.25
N ASP A 28 -20.81 -9.43 -3.55
CA ASP A 28 -20.84 -8.84 -4.90
C ASP A 28 -19.72 -7.81 -5.12
N LEU A 29 -18.80 -7.66 -4.17
CA LEU A 29 -17.65 -6.78 -4.32
C LEU A 29 -16.55 -7.50 -5.11
N ASP A 30 -16.55 -7.28 -6.41
CA ASP A 30 -15.42 -7.57 -7.29
C ASP A 30 -14.53 -6.33 -7.45
N PHE A 31 -13.20 -6.52 -7.38
CA PHE A 31 -12.22 -5.44 -7.53
C PHE A 31 -10.89 -5.99 -8.09
N LYS A 32 -10.16 -5.12 -8.79
CA LYS A 32 -8.81 -5.44 -9.30
C LYS A 32 -7.73 -5.06 -8.28
N PRO A 33 -6.66 -5.85 -8.13
CA PRO A 33 -5.55 -5.48 -7.25
C PRO A 33 -4.99 -4.10 -7.58
N GLY A 34 -4.85 -3.26 -6.55
CA GLY A 34 -4.42 -1.86 -6.66
C GLY A 34 -5.55 -0.83 -6.70
N GLN A 35 -6.82 -1.26 -6.76
CA GLN A 35 -7.96 -0.37 -6.58
C GLN A 35 -8.14 0.10 -5.13
N PHE A 36 -8.90 1.19 -4.97
CA PHE A 36 -9.24 1.79 -3.69
C PHE A 36 -10.76 1.89 -3.50
N ILE A 37 -11.18 2.10 -2.26
CA ILE A 37 -12.56 2.39 -1.88
C ILE A 37 -12.59 3.69 -1.09
N ASN A 38 -13.62 4.51 -1.32
CA ASN A 38 -13.90 5.66 -0.48
C ASN A 38 -14.62 5.18 0.78
N LEU A 39 -13.98 5.29 1.94
CA LEU A 39 -14.58 4.99 3.25
C LEU A 39 -15.15 6.28 3.83
N ALA A 40 -16.37 6.23 4.32
CA ALA A 40 -17.08 7.37 4.89
C ALA A 40 -17.27 7.18 6.41
N VAL A 41 -16.91 8.19 7.19
CA VAL A 41 -17.08 8.19 8.65
C VAL A 41 -17.57 9.56 9.10
N GLU A 42 -18.40 9.59 10.14
CA GLU A 42 -18.78 10.85 10.75
C GLU A 42 -17.58 11.47 11.47
N VAL A 43 -17.29 12.73 11.13
CA VAL A 43 -16.32 13.56 11.82
C VAL A 43 -16.98 14.90 12.14
N ASN A 44 -17.11 15.22 13.43
CA ASN A 44 -17.76 16.43 13.94
C ASN A 44 -19.17 16.66 13.37
N GLY A 45 -20.04 15.64 13.38
CA GLY A 45 -21.42 15.76 12.90
C GLY A 45 -21.55 15.84 11.38
N LYS A 46 -20.46 15.66 10.61
CA LYS A 46 -20.47 15.64 9.14
C LYS A 46 -19.95 14.31 8.63
N GLN A 47 -20.61 13.76 7.62
CA GLN A 47 -20.10 12.60 6.91
C GLN A 47 -18.95 13.01 5.99
N GLU A 48 -17.76 12.51 6.29
CA GLU A 48 -16.54 12.77 5.55
C GLU A 48 -16.00 11.47 4.95
N LYS A 49 -15.50 11.54 3.71
CA LYS A 49 -14.99 10.36 3.00
C LYS A 49 -13.58 10.57 2.47
N ARG A 50 -12.78 9.51 2.48
CA ARG A 50 -11.45 9.47 1.86
C ARG A 50 -11.18 8.14 1.17
N ALA A 51 -10.33 8.20 0.15
CA ALA A 51 -9.86 7.05 -0.60
C ALA A 51 -8.83 6.27 0.19
N TYR A 52 -8.99 4.95 0.28
CA TYR A 52 -8.00 4.04 0.85
C TYR A 52 -7.82 2.82 -0.07
N SER A 53 -6.57 2.55 -0.46
CA SER A 53 -6.22 1.39 -1.25
C SER A 53 -6.57 0.11 -0.49
N ILE A 54 -7.15 -0.85 -1.19
CA ILE A 54 -7.49 -2.15 -0.60
C ILE A 54 -6.18 -2.91 -0.37
N SER A 55 -5.89 -3.29 0.88
CA SER A 55 -4.67 -4.00 1.24
C SER A 55 -4.82 -5.53 1.19
N SER A 56 -6.06 -6.04 1.16
CA SER A 56 -6.33 -7.46 0.93
C SER A 56 -6.46 -7.80 -0.55
N SER A 57 -6.09 -9.02 -0.91
CA SER A 57 -6.31 -9.58 -2.24
C SER A 57 -7.81 -9.86 -2.47
N PRO A 58 -8.30 -9.78 -3.72
CA PRO A 58 -9.61 -10.31 -4.09
C PRO A 58 -9.84 -11.79 -3.74
N THR A 59 -8.79 -12.55 -3.46
CA THR A 59 -8.84 -13.94 -3.00
C THR A 59 -9.02 -14.10 -1.49
N GLU A 60 -8.94 -13.02 -0.70
CA GLU A 60 -9.13 -13.05 0.74
C GLU A 60 -10.61 -12.82 1.12
N GLU A 61 -11.04 -13.47 2.20
CA GLU A 61 -12.42 -13.41 2.74
C GLU A 61 -12.75 -12.08 3.42
N LEU A 62 -11.74 -11.37 3.94
CA LEU A 62 -11.92 -10.08 4.58
C LEU A 62 -11.40 -8.96 3.69
N LEU A 63 -12.15 -7.86 3.67
CA LEU A 63 -11.74 -6.63 3.00
C LEU A 63 -10.88 -5.80 3.95
N MET A 64 -9.62 -5.57 3.60
CA MET A 64 -8.67 -4.90 4.48
C MET A 64 -8.26 -3.52 3.98
N PHE A 65 -8.15 -2.57 4.91
CA PHE A 65 -7.58 -1.25 4.67
C PHE A 65 -6.54 -0.97 5.75
N THR A 66 -5.30 -0.72 5.34
CA THR A 66 -4.21 -0.37 6.25
C THR A 66 -3.91 1.12 6.13
N ILE A 67 -4.22 1.83 7.21
CA ILE A 67 -4.36 3.28 7.22
C ILE A 67 -3.30 3.86 8.14
N LYS A 68 -2.57 4.86 7.63
CA LYS A 68 -1.80 5.76 8.49
C LYS A 68 -2.74 6.86 8.96
N ARG A 69 -2.92 6.97 10.28
CA ARG A 69 -3.58 8.10 10.92
C ARG A 69 -2.73 9.34 10.66
N GLU A 70 -3.36 10.36 10.09
CA GLU A 70 -2.76 11.68 9.96
C GLU A 70 -2.44 12.20 11.36
N ASP A 71 -1.18 12.57 11.55
CA ASP A 71 -0.72 13.19 12.79
C ASP A 71 -0.43 14.66 12.51
N TYR A 72 -1.10 15.53 13.26
CA TYR A 72 -0.85 16.97 13.26
C TYR A 72 -0.55 17.37 14.70
N PRO A 73 0.70 17.17 15.17
CA PRO A 73 1.08 17.48 16.55
C PRO A 73 0.83 18.95 16.90
N GLU A 74 1.05 19.84 15.93
CA GLU A 74 0.88 21.28 16.06
C GLU A 74 -0.56 21.75 15.79
N GLU A 75 -1.42 20.89 15.23
CA GLU A 75 -2.82 21.20 14.92
C GLU A 75 -3.76 20.07 15.42
N PRO A 76 -3.87 19.84 16.75
CA PRO A 76 -4.61 18.70 17.30
C PRO A 76 -6.09 18.69 16.88
N GLU A 77 -6.68 19.86 16.68
CA GLU A 77 -8.04 19.98 16.13
C GLU A 77 -8.17 19.41 14.71
N LYS A 78 -7.18 19.66 13.85
CA LYS A 78 -7.15 19.14 12.48
C LYS A 78 -6.98 17.64 12.47
N ARG A 79 -6.17 17.11 13.38
CA ARG A 79 -6.06 15.66 13.61
C ARG A 79 -7.39 15.06 14.06
N ALA A 80 -8.07 15.68 15.02
CA ALA A 80 -9.37 15.20 15.49
C ALA A 80 -10.43 15.22 14.36
N LYS A 81 -10.29 16.14 13.41
CA LYS A 81 -11.14 16.34 12.24
C LYS A 81 -10.76 15.47 11.02
N SER A 82 -9.73 14.63 11.09
CA SER A 82 -9.33 13.80 9.94
C SER A 82 -10.15 12.51 9.85
N VAL A 83 -10.49 12.09 8.62
CA VAL A 83 -11.17 10.81 8.35
C VAL A 83 -10.37 9.63 8.90
N SER A 84 -9.03 9.68 8.78
CA SER A 84 -8.14 8.65 9.32
C SER A 84 -8.19 8.55 10.86
N THR A 85 -8.48 9.65 11.58
CA THR A 85 -8.72 9.60 13.02
C THR A 85 -10.11 9.07 13.32
N GLY A 86 -11.13 9.51 12.60
CA GLY A 86 -12.50 8.98 12.73
C GLY A 86 -12.55 7.46 12.55
N LEU A 87 -11.98 6.95 11.46
CA LEU A 87 -11.88 5.51 11.19
C LEU A 87 -11.11 4.75 12.28
N SER A 88 -10.11 5.38 12.92
CA SER A 88 -9.36 4.73 14.01
C SER A 88 -10.17 4.50 15.28
N LYS A 89 -11.30 5.19 15.43
CA LYS A 89 -12.22 5.07 16.58
C LYS A 89 -13.21 3.91 16.42
N LEU A 90 -13.40 3.39 15.20
CA LEU A 90 -14.32 2.28 14.96
C LEU A 90 -13.99 1.04 15.79
N GLU A 91 -15.02 0.36 16.28
CA GLU A 91 -14.93 -0.88 17.04
C GLU A 91 -15.55 -2.06 16.26
N PRO A 92 -15.11 -3.31 16.51
CA PRO A 92 -15.74 -4.49 15.92
C PRO A 92 -17.26 -4.47 16.11
N GLY A 93 -18.00 -4.66 15.02
CA GLY A 93 -19.46 -4.56 14.99
C GLY A 93 -19.97 -3.28 14.31
N ASP A 94 -19.20 -2.19 14.35
CA ASP A 94 -19.53 -0.94 13.70
C ASP A 94 -19.72 -1.11 12.20
N GLN A 95 -20.58 -0.25 11.64
CA GLN A 95 -20.81 -0.21 10.21
C GLN A 95 -20.48 1.16 9.64
N ILE A 96 -19.89 1.16 8.45
CA ILE A 96 -19.61 2.38 7.70
C ILE A 96 -20.13 2.28 6.28
N GLU A 97 -20.49 3.43 5.72
CA GLU A 97 -20.74 3.56 4.30
C GLU A 97 -19.42 3.59 3.53
N ALA A 98 -19.43 2.95 2.37
CA ALA A 98 -18.31 2.92 1.45
C ALA A 98 -18.80 3.02 0.01
N LYS A 99 -17.94 3.55 -0.87
CA LYS A 99 -18.22 3.65 -2.30
C LYS A 99 -17.02 3.17 -3.10
N GLY A 100 -17.25 2.29 -4.07
CA GLY A 100 -16.20 1.78 -4.95
C GLY A 100 -16.55 0.47 -5.65
N PRO A 101 -15.54 -0.29 -6.11
CA PRO A 101 -14.11 0.11 -6.13
C PRO A 101 -13.83 1.21 -7.17
N PHE A 102 -12.68 1.87 -7.03
CA PHE A 102 -12.17 2.93 -7.89
C PHE A 102 -10.69 2.74 -8.20
N GLY A 103 -10.17 3.51 -9.16
CA GLY A 103 -8.74 3.61 -9.43
C GLY A 103 -8.31 2.90 -10.71
N VAL A 104 -7.26 3.46 -11.32
CA VAL A 104 -6.61 2.98 -12.56
C VAL A 104 -5.23 2.38 -12.29
N PHE A 105 -4.74 2.49 -11.06
CA PHE A 105 -3.50 1.86 -10.60
C PHE A 105 -3.73 0.36 -10.38
N VAL A 106 -4.05 -0.35 -11.45
CA VAL A 106 -4.41 -1.76 -11.42
C VAL A 106 -3.24 -2.62 -11.90
N LEU A 107 -3.12 -3.79 -11.28
CA LEU A 107 -2.15 -4.80 -11.70
C LEU A 107 -2.41 -5.26 -13.14
N GLU A 108 -1.38 -5.16 -13.97
CA GLU A 108 -1.27 -5.83 -15.25
C GLU A 108 -0.36 -7.03 -15.09
N GLU A 109 -0.84 -8.20 -15.53
CA GLU A 109 -0.11 -9.46 -15.50
C GLU A 109 1.04 -9.43 -16.51
N ASN A 110 2.20 -8.99 -16.03
CA ASN A 110 3.46 -8.98 -16.78
C ASN A 110 4.46 -9.94 -16.13
N PRO A 111 5.39 -10.52 -16.90
CA PRO A 111 6.34 -11.51 -16.38
C PRO A 111 7.34 -10.92 -15.37
N ASN A 112 7.66 -9.63 -15.45
CA ASN A 112 8.58 -8.97 -14.54
C ASN A 112 7.96 -7.69 -13.96
N LEU A 113 7.83 -7.66 -12.65
CA LEU A 113 7.18 -6.61 -11.88
C LEU A 113 8.15 -6.04 -10.85
N VAL A 114 8.30 -4.71 -10.85
CA VAL A 114 9.09 -4.00 -9.84
C VAL A 114 8.15 -3.12 -9.03
N PHE A 115 7.98 -3.45 -7.76
CA PHE A 115 7.16 -2.71 -6.81
C PHE A 115 8.06 -1.84 -5.94
N ILE A 116 7.75 -0.55 -5.81
CA ILE A 116 8.56 0.41 -5.06
C ILE A 116 7.66 1.17 -4.09
N ALA A 117 7.80 0.84 -2.80
CA ALA A 117 6.88 1.27 -1.74
C ALA A 117 7.54 2.22 -0.75
N GLY A 118 6.82 3.26 -0.36
CA GLY A 118 7.18 4.14 0.76
C GLY A 118 6.09 4.15 1.83
N GLY A 119 6.42 3.75 3.06
CA GLY A 119 5.47 3.70 4.19
C GLY A 119 4.22 2.88 3.88
N THR A 120 3.02 3.41 4.15
CA THR A 120 1.76 2.72 3.86
C THR A 120 1.53 2.44 2.36
N GLY A 121 2.34 3.00 1.45
CA GLY A 121 2.33 2.70 0.01
C GLY A 121 2.60 1.23 -0.33
N ILE A 122 3.00 0.42 0.65
CA ILE A 122 3.11 -1.03 0.54
C ILE A 122 1.75 -1.74 0.33
N THR A 123 0.64 -1.11 0.71
CA THR A 123 -0.69 -1.71 0.73
C THR A 123 -1.18 -2.25 -0.62
N PRO A 124 -1.14 -1.51 -1.74
CA PRO A 124 -1.50 -2.09 -3.03
C PRO A 124 -0.56 -3.24 -3.41
N PHE A 125 0.73 -3.19 -3.04
CA PHE A 125 1.67 -4.27 -3.39
C PHE A 125 1.47 -5.54 -2.59
N ARG A 126 0.98 -5.45 -1.36
CA ARG A 126 0.50 -6.63 -0.63
C ARG A 126 -0.66 -7.28 -1.37
N CYS A 127 -1.68 -6.49 -1.73
CA CYS A 127 -2.83 -6.96 -2.49
C CYS A 127 -2.40 -7.63 -3.82
N MET A 128 -1.56 -6.94 -4.62
CA MET A 128 -1.05 -7.45 -5.90
C MET A 128 -0.24 -8.73 -5.74
N SER A 129 0.73 -8.76 -4.82
CA SER A 129 1.61 -9.92 -4.61
C SER A 129 0.80 -11.13 -4.14
N LYS A 130 -0.11 -10.93 -3.19
CA LYS A 130 -0.96 -12.00 -2.66
C LYS A 130 -1.90 -12.55 -3.74
N TYR A 131 -2.47 -11.68 -4.58
CA TYR A 131 -3.28 -12.09 -5.71
C TYR A 131 -2.49 -12.96 -6.71
N LEU A 132 -1.31 -12.51 -7.14
CA LEU A 132 -0.46 -13.26 -8.08
C LEU A 132 -0.11 -14.65 -7.54
N LEU A 133 0.27 -14.72 -6.25
CA LEU A 133 0.63 -15.97 -5.59
C LEU A 133 -0.57 -16.91 -5.45
N ASP A 134 -1.72 -16.42 -4.97
CA ASP A 134 -2.91 -17.25 -4.77
C ASP A 134 -3.48 -17.78 -6.09
N LYS A 135 -3.38 -16.98 -7.16
CA LYS A 135 -3.80 -17.37 -8.51
C LYS A 135 -2.74 -18.16 -9.27
N LYS A 136 -1.54 -18.35 -8.70
CA LYS A 136 -0.38 -18.99 -9.34
C LYS A 136 -0.03 -18.36 -10.70
N ILE A 137 -0.17 -17.04 -10.81
CA ILE A 137 0.21 -16.29 -12.00
C ILE A 137 1.73 -16.18 -12.01
N ASN A 138 2.36 -16.62 -13.10
CA ASN A 138 3.81 -16.62 -13.23
C ASN A 138 4.32 -15.19 -13.43
N ALA A 139 4.87 -14.59 -12.39
CA ALA A 139 5.49 -13.27 -12.43
C ALA A 139 6.66 -13.18 -11.45
N ASN A 140 7.78 -12.62 -11.92
CA ASN A 140 8.93 -12.27 -11.10
C ASN A 140 8.70 -10.91 -10.44
N ILE A 141 8.61 -10.87 -9.13
CA ILE A 141 8.36 -9.68 -8.32
C ILE A 141 9.67 -9.26 -7.65
N THR A 142 10.09 -8.01 -7.87
CA THR A 142 11.09 -7.35 -7.04
C THR A 142 10.43 -6.21 -6.28
N LEU A 143 10.30 -6.36 -4.97
CA LEU A 143 9.68 -5.39 -4.08
C LEU A 143 10.73 -4.64 -3.27
N PHE A 144 10.89 -3.36 -3.55
CA PHE A 144 11.64 -2.43 -2.71
C PHE A 144 10.69 -1.75 -1.73
N TYR A 145 11.05 -1.74 -0.45
CA TYR A 145 10.21 -1.12 0.57
C TYR A 145 11.02 -0.21 1.49
N SER A 146 10.69 1.08 1.49
CA SER A 146 11.29 2.09 2.34
C SER A 146 10.40 2.43 3.53
N ALA A 147 10.97 2.31 4.73
CA ALA A 147 10.38 2.77 5.99
C ALA A 147 11.38 3.58 6.83
N ARG A 148 10.95 4.11 7.98
CA ARG A 148 11.84 4.89 8.86
C ARG A 148 12.76 3.94 9.65
N ALA A 149 12.19 2.99 10.37
CA ALA A 149 12.92 1.98 11.12
C ALA A 149 12.33 0.58 10.92
N GLU A 150 12.99 -0.46 11.46
CA GLU A 150 12.55 -1.85 11.33
C GLU A 150 11.09 -2.03 11.81
N LYS A 151 10.75 -1.41 12.94
CA LYS A 151 9.39 -1.42 13.53
C LYS A 151 8.30 -0.81 12.64
N ASP A 152 8.68 -0.02 11.64
CA ASP A 152 7.73 0.65 10.74
C ASP A 152 7.44 -0.17 9.47
N PHE A 153 8.13 -1.31 9.27
CA PHE A 153 7.86 -2.19 8.14
C PHE A 153 6.54 -2.96 8.32
N LEU A 154 5.46 -2.42 7.77
CA LEU A 154 4.20 -3.16 7.61
C LEU A 154 4.40 -4.41 6.74
N PHE A 155 3.77 -5.51 7.14
CA PHE A 155 3.81 -6.81 6.42
C PHE A 155 5.21 -7.40 6.25
N TYR A 156 6.19 -6.97 7.06
CA TYR A 156 7.58 -7.42 6.95
C TYR A 156 7.73 -8.94 7.03
N GLU A 157 7.15 -9.54 8.07
CA GLU A 157 7.17 -11.00 8.28
C GLU A 157 6.40 -11.74 7.18
N GLU A 158 5.30 -11.17 6.69
CA GLU A 158 4.54 -11.76 5.59
C GLU A 158 5.40 -11.81 4.32
N PHE A 159 6.00 -10.69 3.91
CA PHE A 159 6.86 -10.67 2.73
C PHE A 159 8.15 -11.48 2.90
N ASN A 160 8.73 -11.57 4.10
CA ASN A 160 9.86 -12.45 4.35
C ASN A 160 9.49 -13.93 4.15
N LYS A 161 8.30 -14.35 4.57
CA LYS A 161 7.80 -15.72 4.37
C LYS A 161 7.42 -16.02 2.92
N LEU A 162 7.04 -14.98 2.16
CA LEU A 162 6.69 -15.12 0.74
C LEU A 162 7.90 -15.10 -0.21
N LYS A 163 9.11 -14.84 0.30
CA LYS A 163 10.33 -14.88 -0.51
C LYS A 163 10.50 -16.26 -1.15
N ASN A 164 10.70 -16.27 -2.46
CA ASN A 164 11.01 -17.47 -3.24
C ASN A 164 11.77 -17.04 -4.50
N GLU A 165 11.98 -17.95 -5.45
CA GLU A 165 12.66 -17.65 -6.72
C GLU A 165 12.00 -16.52 -7.54
N ASN A 166 10.68 -16.36 -7.40
CA ASN A 166 9.87 -15.39 -8.13
C ASN A 166 9.49 -14.16 -7.28
N LEU A 167 9.89 -14.07 -6.00
CA LEU A 167 9.64 -12.90 -5.15
C LEU A 167 10.88 -12.52 -4.35
N LYS A 168 11.48 -11.40 -4.76
CA LYS A 168 12.58 -10.74 -4.05
C LYS A 168 12.05 -9.57 -3.24
N PHE A 169 12.26 -9.59 -1.93
CA PHE A 169 11.88 -8.51 -1.02
C PHE A 169 13.11 -7.78 -0.45
N ILE A 170 13.20 -6.48 -0.73
CA ILE A 170 14.34 -5.59 -0.47
C ILE A 170 13.88 -4.43 0.44
N PRO A 171 13.87 -4.64 1.76
CA PRO A 171 13.59 -3.58 2.73
C PRO A 171 14.78 -2.62 2.86
N THR A 172 14.49 -1.34 3.06
CA THR A 172 15.48 -0.30 3.42
C THR A 172 14.95 0.63 4.51
N ALA A 173 15.75 0.85 5.56
CA ALA A 173 15.40 1.72 6.67
C ALA A 173 16.14 3.06 6.57
N THR A 174 15.41 4.17 6.67
CA THR A 174 15.98 5.52 6.45
C THR A 174 16.51 6.20 7.71
N ARG A 175 16.16 5.69 8.90
CA ARG A 175 16.45 6.29 10.22
C ARG A 175 16.76 5.24 11.29
N ASP A 176 17.27 4.08 10.90
CA ASP A 176 17.60 2.97 11.80
C ASP A 176 18.98 2.42 11.46
N GLU A 177 19.97 2.83 12.23
CA GLU A 177 21.37 2.41 12.06
C GLU A 177 21.59 0.97 12.51
N ASN A 178 20.70 0.41 13.32
CA ASN A 178 20.81 -0.95 13.85
C ASN A 178 20.15 -1.99 12.95
N PHE A 179 19.28 -1.56 12.03
CA PHE A 179 18.66 -2.43 11.04
C PHE A 179 19.73 -3.20 10.26
N LYS A 180 19.56 -4.52 10.17
CA LYS A 180 20.56 -5.41 9.53
C LYS A 180 20.49 -5.44 8.00
N GLY A 181 19.40 -4.93 7.42
CA GLY A 181 19.20 -4.84 5.96
C GLY A 181 19.78 -3.57 5.35
N ASN A 182 19.23 -3.17 4.20
CA ASN A 182 19.65 -1.94 3.52
C ASN A 182 19.31 -0.71 4.37
N LYS A 183 20.15 0.31 4.27
CA LYS A 183 20.01 1.57 5.01
C LYS A 183 19.97 2.74 4.03
N GLY A 184 19.20 3.75 4.37
CA GLY A 184 19.03 4.94 3.56
C GLY A 184 17.79 4.90 2.66
N ARG A 185 17.67 5.91 1.81
CA ARG A 185 16.58 6.03 0.84
C ARG A 185 16.81 5.06 -0.31
N ILE A 186 15.75 4.72 -1.03
CA ILE A 186 15.89 4.03 -2.31
C ILE A 186 16.55 5.00 -3.28
N ASP A 187 17.76 4.67 -3.69
CA ASP A 187 18.58 5.45 -4.60
C ASP A 187 18.94 4.65 -5.86
N GLU A 188 19.67 5.29 -6.77
CA GLU A 188 20.08 4.70 -8.04
C GLU A 188 20.99 3.48 -7.84
N ASN A 189 21.87 3.50 -6.83
CA ASN A 189 22.76 2.39 -6.53
C ASN A 189 21.98 1.15 -6.08
N LEU A 190 21.01 1.32 -5.16
CA LEU A 190 20.18 0.22 -4.69
C LEU A 190 19.37 -0.40 -5.83
N LEU A 191 18.82 0.42 -6.72
CA LEU A 191 18.09 -0.07 -7.89
C LEU A 191 19.01 -0.83 -8.85
N ASN A 192 20.16 -0.27 -9.23
CA ASN A 192 21.12 -0.92 -10.14
C ASN A 192 21.66 -2.24 -9.61
N ASN A 193 21.91 -2.34 -8.30
CA ASN A 193 22.39 -3.58 -7.69
C ASN A 193 21.35 -4.71 -7.72
N ASN A 194 20.08 -4.39 -7.98
CA ASN A 194 18.98 -5.33 -7.86
C ASN A 194 18.15 -5.49 -9.14
N ILE A 195 18.30 -4.61 -10.12
CA ILE A 195 17.60 -4.62 -11.40
C ILE A 195 18.65 -4.75 -12.52
N LYS A 196 18.62 -5.87 -13.25
CA LYS A 196 19.59 -6.13 -14.32
C LYS A 196 19.27 -5.38 -15.61
N ASN A 197 18.04 -5.48 -16.09
CA ASN A 197 17.58 -4.79 -17.30
C ASN A 197 16.33 -3.98 -16.97
N PHE A 198 16.45 -2.64 -16.96
CA PHE A 198 15.35 -1.77 -16.60
C PHE A 198 14.17 -1.82 -17.59
N ASN A 199 14.43 -2.06 -18.88
CA ASN A 199 13.40 -1.98 -19.92
C ASN A 199 12.49 -3.21 -20.01
N GLU A 200 12.84 -4.30 -19.31
CA GLU A 200 12.08 -5.56 -19.26
C GLU A 200 11.03 -5.61 -18.15
N ASN A 201 10.96 -4.58 -17.29
CA ASN A 201 10.06 -4.57 -16.14
C ASN A 201 8.90 -3.61 -16.32
N THR A 202 7.79 -3.92 -15.65
CA THR A 202 6.74 -2.95 -15.34
C THR A 202 6.91 -2.48 -13.90
N TYR A 203 6.99 -1.18 -13.71
CA TYR A 203 7.23 -0.51 -12.44
C TYR A 203 5.92 0.00 -11.86
N TYR A 204 5.72 -0.28 -10.58
CA TYR A 204 4.65 0.32 -9.79
C TYR A 204 5.26 1.03 -8.59
N ILE A 205 4.94 2.30 -8.43
CA ILE A 205 5.48 3.15 -7.36
C ILE A 205 4.33 3.69 -6.54
N CYS A 206 4.35 3.49 -5.23
CA CYS A 206 3.31 3.96 -4.33
C CYS A 206 3.89 4.51 -3.03
N GLY A 207 3.45 5.71 -2.63
CA GLY A 207 3.87 6.33 -1.39
C GLY A 207 3.69 7.86 -1.38
N PRO A 208 4.32 8.56 -0.40
CA PRO A 208 4.27 10.02 -0.33
C PRO A 208 4.78 10.69 -1.60
N LYS A 209 4.18 11.82 -1.99
CA LYS A 209 4.52 12.56 -3.22
C LYS A 209 6.03 12.68 -3.51
N LEU A 210 6.81 13.20 -2.55
CA LEU A 210 8.26 13.37 -2.70
C LEU A 210 9.03 12.05 -2.87
N PHE A 211 8.54 10.96 -2.28
CA PHE A 211 9.12 9.63 -2.48
C PHE A 211 8.90 9.17 -3.92
N VAL A 212 7.65 9.22 -4.40
CA VAL A 212 7.32 8.77 -5.75
C VAL A 212 8.08 9.59 -6.81
N GLU A 213 8.07 10.91 -6.68
CA GLU A 213 8.79 11.81 -7.60
C GLU A 213 10.30 11.54 -7.62
N SER A 214 10.90 11.21 -6.46
CA SER A 214 12.33 10.88 -6.39
C SER A 214 12.67 9.58 -7.14
N VAL A 215 11.83 8.56 -7.03
CA VAL A 215 12.02 7.27 -7.71
C VAL A 215 11.77 7.41 -9.20
N GLU A 216 10.69 8.09 -9.60
CA GLU A 216 10.40 8.37 -11.02
C GLU A 216 11.57 9.08 -11.70
N LYS A 217 12.15 10.08 -11.04
CA LYS A 217 13.31 10.81 -11.57
C LYS A 217 14.51 9.88 -11.83
N ILE A 218 14.72 8.88 -10.98
CA ILE A 218 15.78 7.89 -11.20
C ILE A 218 15.45 7.01 -12.40
N LEU A 219 14.23 6.44 -12.44
CA LEU A 219 13.78 5.55 -13.52
C LEU A 219 13.80 6.22 -14.91
N LEU A 220 13.46 7.51 -14.98
CA LEU A 220 13.47 8.26 -16.24
C LEU A 220 14.88 8.40 -16.85
N LYS A 221 15.96 8.26 -16.07
CA LYS A 221 17.34 8.23 -16.60
C LYS A 221 17.61 7.01 -17.47
N TYR A 222 16.85 5.94 -17.31
CA TYR A 222 17.02 4.66 -18.01
C TYR A 222 16.18 4.56 -19.29
N ASN A 223 15.60 5.67 -19.75
CA ASN A 223 14.76 5.75 -20.96
C ASN A 223 13.59 4.75 -21.00
N ILE A 224 13.05 4.41 -19.82
CA ILE A 224 11.93 3.49 -19.69
C ILE A 224 10.67 4.13 -20.30
N GLU A 225 9.94 3.36 -21.11
CA GLU A 225 8.66 3.81 -21.66
C GLU A 225 7.70 4.22 -20.54
N LYS A 226 7.13 5.43 -20.63
CA LYS A 226 6.23 5.96 -19.57
C LYS A 226 5.08 5.02 -19.20
N LYS A 227 4.53 4.26 -20.16
CA LYS A 227 3.44 3.30 -19.92
C LYS A 227 3.85 2.15 -18.97
N LYS A 228 5.15 1.84 -18.88
CA LYS A 228 5.70 0.84 -17.95
C LYS A 228 5.92 1.39 -16.55
N ILE A 229 5.74 2.69 -16.32
CA ILE A 229 5.86 3.32 -14.99
C ILE A 229 4.46 3.73 -14.54
N LYS A 230 3.93 3.00 -13.57
CA LYS A 230 2.63 3.24 -12.94
C LYS A 230 2.87 3.85 -11.58
N VAL A 231 2.15 4.92 -11.25
CA VAL A 231 2.34 5.65 -10.01
C VAL A 231 1.03 5.88 -9.29
N ASP A 232 1.05 5.72 -7.97
CA ASP A 232 0.01 6.14 -7.04
C ASP A 232 0.65 7.06 -5.99
N LYS A 233 0.31 8.35 -6.05
CA LYS A 233 0.94 9.42 -5.26
C LYS A 233 -0.03 9.88 -4.19
N TRP A 234 0.40 9.84 -2.94
CA TRP A 234 -0.40 10.34 -1.82
C TRP A 234 0.17 11.67 -1.32
N GLY A 235 -0.71 12.62 -1.07
CA GLY A 235 -0.39 13.98 -0.63
C GLY A 235 -1.66 14.77 -0.42
#